data_AF-A0A8H7EZY1-F1
#
_entry.id   AF-A0A8H7EZY1-F1
#
_cell.length_a   1.000
_cell.length_b   1.000
_cell.length_c   1.000
_cell.angle_alpha   90.00
_cell.angle_beta   90.00
_cell.angle_gamma   90.00
#
_symmetry.space_group_name_H-M   'P 1'
#
loop_
_entity.id
_entity.type
_entity.pdbx_description
1 polymer ?
#
loop_
_entity_poly.entity_id
_entity_poly.type
_entity_poly.pdbx_seq_one_letter_code
_entity_poly.pdbx_strand_id
1 'polypeptide(L)'
;MTSSQPLVCIFFKLPPSHRPCSRIYEIAWNVLLPQLNRIDEAFIAVQATRPSSEAKKIWAEARRTASEKMFNLQDIPFSSNNTAYYFLQFLDALHSGSDNSEPYQSFLSAAGDAIVRAGTAQKVMVEFREEIRIVVGRITNILSNDGRDVSSFVTESSQSLLELATGVEECNAILEEHREEFKMVQRQSSDEKSNPPSEEEIRVVQEKWRAFEGITDPDAYRWQALRREMRGPEDSGEPVTTSYNSTSPTMPTYNPKNRRIPLWKKFFYRTISYILLEKLC
;
A
#
# COMPACT_ATOMS: atom_id res chain seq x y z
N MET A 1 32.47 4.22 -29.75
CA MET A 1 31.34 3.96 -28.84
C MET A 1 31.63 4.70 -27.55
N THR A 2 31.09 5.90 -27.41
CA THR A 2 31.23 6.70 -26.19
C THR A 2 30.41 6.04 -25.08
N SER A 3 31.12 5.46 -24.11
CA SER A 3 30.55 5.02 -22.83
C SER A 3 29.95 6.25 -22.15
N SER A 4 28.63 6.42 -22.22
CA SER A 4 27.94 7.45 -21.44
C SER A 4 28.17 7.18 -19.96
N GLN A 5 28.92 8.05 -19.29
CA GLN A 5 29.01 8.03 -17.83
C GLN A 5 27.60 8.15 -17.24
N PRO A 6 27.30 7.44 -16.14
CA PRO A 6 26.01 7.59 -15.48
C PRO A 6 25.84 9.05 -15.06
N LEU A 7 24.74 9.68 -15.51
CA LEU A 7 24.44 11.06 -15.14
C LEU A 7 24.18 11.10 -13.63
N VAL A 8 25.04 11.83 -12.91
CA VAL A 8 24.82 12.10 -11.50
C VAL A 8 23.95 13.35 -11.44
N CYS A 9 22.71 13.23 -10.96
CA CYS A 9 21.86 14.38 -10.68
C CYS A 9 22.36 15.05 -9.39
N ILE A 10 22.92 16.25 -9.50
CA ILE A 10 23.59 16.94 -8.39
C ILE A 10 22.61 17.92 -7.72
N PHE A 11 21.70 18.51 -8.48
CA PHE A 11 20.78 19.56 -8.05
C PHE A 11 19.40 19.00 -7.72
N PHE A 12 18.83 18.22 -8.62
CA PHE A 12 17.49 17.69 -8.44
C PHE A 12 17.50 16.25 -7.95
N LYS A 13 16.63 15.96 -7.00
CA LYS A 13 16.35 14.61 -6.54
C LYS A 13 15.42 13.94 -7.53
N LEU A 14 15.75 12.67 -7.81
CA LEU A 14 14.85 11.79 -8.52
C LEU A 14 13.60 11.52 -7.67
N PRO A 15 12.46 11.18 -8.29
CA PRO A 15 11.29 10.76 -7.53
C PRO A 15 11.59 9.53 -6.69
N PRO A 16 10.78 9.25 -5.65
CA PRO A 16 10.77 7.97 -4.96
C PRO A 16 10.74 6.80 -5.96
N SER A 17 11.27 5.65 -5.56
CA SER A 17 11.27 4.49 -6.44
C SER A 17 9.84 4.15 -6.87
N HIS A 18 9.66 3.65 -8.10
CA HIS A 18 8.33 3.42 -8.69
C HIS A 18 7.53 2.27 -8.04
N ARG A 19 8.15 1.48 -7.16
CA ARG A 19 7.59 0.23 -6.64
C ARG A 19 6.61 0.34 -5.47
N PRO A 20 6.64 1.36 -4.59
CA PRO A 20 5.80 1.40 -3.41
C PRO A 20 4.30 1.40 -3.72
N CYS A 21 3.82 2.27 -4.61
CA CYS A 21 2.37 2.42 -4.85
C CYS A 21 1.73 1.15 -5.43
N SER A 22 2.35 0.55 -6.46
CA SER A 22 1.83 -0.69 -7.04
C SER A 22 1.91 -1.85 -6.05
N ARG A 23 2.99 -1.92 -5.26
CA ARG A 23 3.18 -3.02 -4.30
C ARG A 23 2.22 -2.92 -3.12
N ILE A 24 1.93 -1.71 -2.63
CA ILE A 24 0.91 -1.48 -1.59
C ILE A 24 -0.45 -1.97 -2.08
N TYR A 25 -0.85 -1.59 -3.30
CA TYR A 25 -2.11 -2.07 -3.89
C TYR A 25 -2.11 -3.59 -4.06
N GLU A 26 -1.03 -4.18 -4.55
CA GLU A 26 -0.89 -5.64 -4.70
C GLU A 26 -1.03 -6.37 -3.36
N ILE A 27 -0.46 -5.86 -2.27
CA ILE A 27 -0.60 -6.44 -0.94
C ILE A 27 -2.05 -6.36 -0.49
N ALA A 28 -2.67 -5.18 -0.61
CA ALA A 28 -4.04 -4.98 -0.18
C ALA A 28 -5.02 -5.88 -0.97
N TRP A 29 -4.81 -6.01 -2.28
CA TRP A 29 -5.67 -6.81 -3.17
C TRP A 29 -5.40 -8.31 -3.12
N ASN A 30 -4.13 -8.74 -3.09
CA ASN A 30 -3.78 -10.16 -3.24
C ASN A 30 -3.43 -10.86 -1.93
N VAL A 31 -3.24 -10.11 -0.84
CA VAL A 31 -2.95 -10.67 0.49
C VAL A 31 -4.08 -10.34 1.44
N LEU A 32 -4.32 -9.06 1.71
CA LEU A 32 -5.23 -8.66 2.79
C LEU A 32 -6.69 -9.04 2.50
N LEU A 33 -7.20 -8.69 1.31
CA LEU A 33 -8.56 -9.03 0.92
C LEU A 33 -8.81 -10.56 0.92
N PRO A 34 -7.98 -11.40 0.29
CA PRO A 34 -8.18 -12.85 0.31
C PRO A 34 -8.18 -13.46 1.70
N GLN A 35 -7.33 -12.98 2.62
CA GLN A 35 -7.35 -13.50 3.99
C GLN A 35 -8.61 -13.10 4.75
N LEU A 36 -9.13 -11.88 4.54
CA LEU A 36 -10.43 -11.51 5.10
C LEU A 36 -11.56 -12.35 4.53
N ASN A 37 -11.53 -12.65 3.22
CA ASN A 37 -12.53 -13.51 2.59
C ASN A 37 -12.47 -14.95 3.12
N ARG A 38 -11.28 -15.48 3.41
CA ARG A 38 -11.14 -16.80 4.06
C ARG A 38 -11.73 -16.83 5.46
N ILE A 39 -11.52 -15.76 6.25
CA ILE A 39 -12.17 -15.63 7.56
C ILE A 39 -13.69 -15.57 7.40
N ASP A 40 -14.18 -14.82 6.40
CA ASP A 40 -15.61 -14.73 6.09
C ASP A 40 -16.22 -16.08 5.68
N GLU A 41 -15.55 -16.84 4.80
CA GLU A 41 -15.97 -18.18 4.40
C GLU A 41 -16.03 -19.15 5.59
N ALA A 42 -14.99 -19.15 6.43
CA ALA A 42 -14.96 -19.95 7.65
C ALA A 42 -16.07 -19.52 8.62
N PHE A 43 -16.33 -18.20 8.70
CA PHE A 43 -17.40 -17.63 9.52
C PHE A 43 -18.79 -18.04 9.01
N ILE A 44 -19.04 -17.99 7.71
CA ILE A 44 -20.31 -18.44 7.10
C ILE A 44 -20.53 -19.93 7.35
N ALA A 45 -19.48 -20.75 7.21
CA ALA A 45 -19.56 -22.19 7.44
C ALA A 45 -19.94 -22.52 8.89
N VAL A 46 -19.35 -21.84 9.89
CA VAL A 46 -19.74 -22.05 11.29
C VAL A 46 -21.14 -21.50 11.56
N GLN A 47 -21.52 -20.36 10.96
CA GLN A 47 -22.86 -19.77 11.10
C GLN A 47 -23.99 -20.67 10.57
N ALA A 48 -23.74 -21.47 9.53
CA ALA A 48 -24.71 -22.43 9.01
C ALA A 48 -25.11 -23.49 10.06
N THR A 49 -24.21 -23.80 10.98
CA THR A 49 -24.47 -24.75 12.08
C THR A 49 -24.73 -24.06 13.42
N ARG A 50 -24.29 -22.80 13.57
CA ARG A 50 -24.42 -21.97 14.77
C ARG A 50 -24.77 -20.53 14.43
N PRO A 51 -26.04 -20.27 14.11
CA PRO A 51 -26.47 -18.92 13.86
C PRO A 51 -26.27 -18.05 15.10
N SER A 52 -25.52 -16.96 14.96
CA SER A 52 -25.38 -15.92 15.98
C SER A 52 -25.46 -14.56 15.31
N SER A 53 -26.58 -13.86 15.56
CA SER A 53 -26.82 -12.51 15.04
C SER A 53 -25.83 -11.50 15.61
N GLU A 54 -25.42 -11.67 16.87
CA GLU A 54 -24.39 -10.85 17.51
C GLU A 54 -23.05 -11.00 16.78
N ALA A 55 -22.61 -12.24 16.53
CA ALA A 55 -21.35 -12.47 15.82
C ALA A 55 -21.40 -11.94 14.38
N LYS A 56 -22.54 -12.06 13.68
CA LYS A 56 -22.72 -11.50 12.33
C LYS A 56 -22.57 -9.98 12.32
N LYS A 57 -23.21 -9.30 13.27
CA LYS A 57 -23.11 -7.84 13.41
C LYS A 57 -21.67 -7.40 13.69
N ILE A 58 -20.97 -8.11 14.58
CA ILE A 58 -19.56 -7.82 14.90
C ILE A 58 -18.68 -7.98 13.66
N TRP A 59 -18.87 -9.06 12.89
CA TRP A 59 -18.08 -9.30 11.68
C TRP A 59 -18.35 -8.28 10.57
N ALA A 60 -19.61 -7.97 10.30
CA ALA A 60 -19.99 -6.97 9.31
C ALA A 60 -19.40 -5.58 9.62
N GLU A 61 -19.43 -5.19 10.89
CA GLU A 61 -18.82 -3.94 11.36
C GLU A 61 -17.29 -3.92 11.19
N ALA A 62 -16.63 -5.05 11.45
CA ALA A 62 -15.20 -5.19 11.24
C ALA A 62 -14.82 -5.06 9.75
N ARG A 63 -15.62 -5.63 8.85
CA ARG A 63 -15.45 -5.51 7.40
C ARG A 63 -15.68 -4.08 6.90
N ARG A 64 -16.70 -3.39 7.42
CA ARG A 64 -16.91 -1.95 7.16
C ARG A 64 -15.70 -1.12 7.58
N THR A 65 -15.21 -1.34 8.79
CA THR A 65 -14.05 -0.61 9.33
C THR A 65 -12.78 -0.92 8.54
N ALA A 66 -12.57 -2.18 8.14
CA ALA A 66 -11.46 -2.57 7.25
C ALA A 66 -11.50 -1.82 5.91
N SER A 67 -12.67 -1.73 5.29
CA SER A 67 -12.89 -0.97 4.04
C SER A 67 -12.56 0.52 4.19
N GLU A 68 -12.93 1.13 5.31
CA GLU A 68 -12.62 2.53 5.61
C GLU A 68 -11.13 2.75 5.78
N LYS A 69 -10.44 1.84 6.48
CA LYS A 69 -8.99 1.94 6.69
C LYS A 69 -8.20 1.88 5.38
N MET A 70 -8.67 1.16 4.35
CA MET A 70 -8.03 1.11 3.03
C MET A 70 -7.96 2.48 2.32
N PHE A 71 -8.79 3.46 2.72
CA PHE A 71 -8.68 4.83 2.23
C PHE A 71 -7.29 5.43 2.47
N ASN A 72 -6.66 5.12 3.60
CA ASN A 72 -5.32 5.62 3.93
C ASN A 72 -4.23 5.04 3.02
N LEU A 73 -4.42 3.83 2.48
CA LEU A 73 -3.52 3.27 1.47
C LEU A 73 -3.75 3.90 0.09
N GLN A 74 -5.00 4.25 -0.24
CA GLN A 74 -5.34 4.95 -1.47
C GLN A 74 -4.75 6.37 -1.53
N ASP A 75 -4.59 7.04 -0.38
CA ASP A 75 -4.01 8.38 -0.30
C ASP A 75 -2.52 8.44 -0.66
N ILE A 76 -1.82 7.29 -0.66
CA ILE A 76 -0.38 7.22 -0.96
C ILE A 76 -0.09 7.55 -2.43
N PRO A 77 -0.68 6.85 -3.43
CA PRO A 77 -0.52 7.26 -4.82
C PRO A 77 -1.04 8.68 -5.09
N PHE A 78 -2.16 9.09 -4.46
CA PHE A 78 -2.70 10.44 -4.64
C PHE A 78 -1.72 11.54 -4.20
N SER A 79 -1.15 11.44 -2.99
CA SER A 79 -0.17 12.41 -2.51
C SER A 79 1.15 12.34 -3.28
N SER A 80 1.54 11.17 -3.77
CA SER A 80 2.69 10.99 -4.65
C SER A 80 2.52 11.68 -5.99
N ASN A 81 1.36 11.50 -6.63
CA ASN A 81 1.01 12.15 -7.89
C ASN A 81 0.98 13.67 -7.75
N ASN A 82 0.34 14.17 -6.68
CA ASN A 82 0.30 15.60 -6.38
C ASN A 82 1.71 16.20 -6.19
N THR A 83 2.62 15.47 -5.53
CA THR A 83 4.02 15.89 -5.39
C THR A 83 4.73 15.96 -6.74
N ALA A 84 4.48 14.97 -7.61
CA ALA A 84 5.04 14.94 -8.95
C ALA A 84 4.57 16.11 -9.81
N TYR A 85 3.27 16.38 -9.77
CA TYR A 85 2.64 17.51 -10.46
C TYR A 85 3.30 18.84 -10.07
N TYR A 86 3.42 19.14 -8.78
CA TYR A 86 4.04 20.40 -8.34
C TYR A 86 5.55 20.46 -8.64
N PHE A 87 6.25 19.33 -8.58
CA PHE A 87 7.65 19.29 -8.99
C PHE A 87 7.81 19.64 -10.47
N LEU A 88 6.95 19.12 -11.34
CA LEU A 88 6.97 19.42 -12.77
C LEU A 88 6.63 20.88 -13.05
N GLN A 89 5.66 21.47 -12.34
CA GLN A 89 5.40 22.91 -12.42
C GLN A 89 6.60 23.75 -11.99
N PHE A 90 7.29 23.34 -10.92
CA PHE A 90 8.52 24.00 -10.47
C PHE A 90 9.61 23.95 -11.55
N LEU A 91 9.84 22.79 -12.18
CA LEU A 91 10.79 22.67 -13.28
C LEU A 91 10.40 23.52 -14.50
N ASP A 92 9.12 23.56 -14.85
CA ASP A 92 8.63 24.34 -16.00
C ASP A 92 8.79 25.86 -15.74
N ALA A 93 8.52 26.32 -14.52
CA ALA A 93 8.74 27.71 -14.11
C ALA A 93 10.22 28.08 -14.14
N LEU A 94 11.09 27.19 -13.66
CA LEU A 94 12.54 27.36 -13.72
C LEU A 94 13.05 27.44 -15.16
N HIS A 95 12.61 26.53 -16.03
CA HIS A 95 13.02 26.51 -17.44
C HIS A 95 12.55 27.75 -18.20
N SER A 96 11.36 28.27 -17.86
CA SER A 96 10.80 29.48 -18.48
C SER A 96 11.41 30.79 -17.95
N GLY A 97 12.28 30.72 -16.93
CA GLY A 97 12.86 31.89 -16.27
C GLY A 97 11.83 32.74 -15.51
N SER A 98 10.67 32.16 -15.19
CA SER A 98 9.64 32.82 -14.36
C SER A 98 9.95 32.66 -12.87
N ASP A 99 9.24 33.40 -12.02
CA ASP A 99 9.31 33.18 -10.57
C ASP A 99 8.89 31.73 -10.24
N ASN A 100 9.77 31.01 -9.58
CA ASN A 100 9.62 29.60 -9.22
C ASN A 100 9.39 29.41 -7.71
N SER A 101 9.29 30.50 -6.93
CA SER A 101 9.18 30.45 -5.47
C SER A 101 7.92 29.73 -5.00
N GLU A 102 6.75 30.09 -5.52
CA GLU A 102 5.47 29.46 -5.20
C GLU A 102 5.39 28.00 -5.66
N PRO A 103 5.74 27.64 -6.91
CA PRO A 103 5.82 26.24 -7.34
C PRO A 103 6.75 25.39 -6.47
N TYR A 104 7.91 25.93 -6.09
CA TYR A 104 8.87 25.26 -5.22
C TYR A 104 8.30 25.01 -3.82
N GLN A 105 7.66 26.02 -3.20
CA GLN A 105 7.02 25.85 -1.89
C GLN A 105 5.86 24.85 -1.95
N SER A 106 5.06 24.86 -3.02
CA SER A 106 3.97 23.91 -3.23
C SER A 106 4.48 22.48 -3.34
N PHE A 107 5.58 22.28 -4.07
CA PHE A 107 6.28 21.00 -4.15
C PHE A 107 6.77 20.52 -2.78
N LEU A 108 7.44 21.37 -2.00
CA LEU A 108 7.94 21.00 -0.67
C LEU A 108 6.80 20.67 0.32
N SER A 109 5.69 21.42 0.23
CA SER A 109 4.49 21.15 1.02
C SER A 109 3.87 19.81 0.65
N ALA A 110 3.72 19.52 -0.64
CA ALA A 110 3.18 18.24 -1.11
C ALA A 110 4.06 17.04 -0.71
N ALA A 111 5.39 17.18 -0.80
CA ALA A 111 6.32 16.16 -0.29
C ALA A 111 6.16 15.96 1.23
N GLY A 112 5.95 17.04 1.99
CA GLY A 112 5.62 16.98 3.42
C GLY A 112 4.33 16.23 3.71
N ASP A 113 3.28 16.48 2.94
CA ASP A 113 2.00 15.79 3.05
C ASP A 113 2.13 14.30 2.75
N ALA A 114 2.92 13.91 1.73
CA ALA A 114 3.19 12.51 1.40
C ALA A 114 3.87 11.78 2.57
N ILE A 115 4.84 12.42 3.24
CA ILE A 115 5.53 11.89 4.44
C ILE A 115 4.52 11.64 5.58
N VAL A 116 3.64 12.62 5.84
CA VAL A 116 2.63 12.52 6.91
C VAL A 116 1.62 11.42 6.60
N ARG A 117 1.14 11.33 5.36
CA ARG A 117 0.17 10.31 4.93
C ARG A 117 0.75 8.90 5.00
N ALA A 118 2.01 8.72 4.61
CA ALA A 118 2.69 7.43 4.77
C ALA A 118 2.75 6.99 6.25
N GLY A 119 3.09 7.90 7.16
CA GLY A 119 3.09 7.62 8.60
C GLY A 119 1.71 7.28 9.16
N THR A 120 0.67 8.01 8.73
CA THR A 120 -0.72 7.72 9.10
C THR A 120 -1.16 6.35 8.59
N ALA A 121 -0.84 6.02 7.33
CA ALA A 121 -1.14 4.72 6.74
C ALA A 121 -0.49 3.57 7.53
N GLN A 122 0.78 3.70 7.94
CA GLN A 122 1.44 2.67 8.74
C GLN A 122 0.70 2.39 10.05
N LYS A 123 0.33 3.46 10.78
CA LYS A 123 -0.44 3.33 12.02
C LYS A 123 -1.79 2.64 11.78
N VAL A 124 -2.51 3.08 10.76
CA VAL A 124 -3.81 2.50 10.39
C VAL A 124 -3.70 1.02 10.01
N MET A 125 -2.63 0.60 9.35
CA MET A 125 -2.43 -0.81 9.01
C MET A 125 -2.16 -1.68 10.24
N VAL A 126 -1.46 -1.15 11.26
CA VAL A 126 -1.30 -1.83 12.55
C VAL A 126 -2.64 -1.95 13.28
N GLU A 127 -3.45 -0.89 13.29
CA GLU A 127 -4.81 -0.94 13.86
C GLU A 127 -5.69 -1.95 13.12
N PHE A 128 -5.65 -1.96 11.79
CA PHE A 128 -6.39 -2.89 10.95
C PHE A 128 -6.14 -4.36 11.34
N ARG A 129 -4.88 -4.80 11.43
CA ARG A 129 -4.60 -6.19 11.82
C ARG A 129 -5.09 -6.52 13.23
N GLU A 130 -4.99 -5.56 14.14
CA GLU A 130 -5.27 -5.78 15.55
C GLU A 130 -6.76 -5.82 15.81
N GLU A 131 -7.54 -4.94 15.18
CA GLU A 131 -8.99 -4.97 15.22
C GLU A 131 -9.55 -6.29 14.68
N ILE A 132 -9.04 -6.77 13.54
CA ILE A 132 -9.47 -8.07 12.99
C ILE A 132 -9.12 -9.23 13.94
N ARG A 133 -7.92 -9.23 14.53
CA ARG A 133 -7.51 -10.21 15.54
C ARG A 133 -8.46 -10.23 16.74
N ILE A 134 -8.77 -9.05 17.29
CA ILE A 134 -9.69 -8.90 18.44
C ILE A 134 -11.08 -9.38 18.08
N VAL A 135 -11.59 -9.01 16.89
CA VAL A 135 -12.91 -9.41 16.40
C VAL A 135 -13.02 -10.93 16.27
N VAL A 136 -12.05 -11.58 15.62
CA VAL A 136 -12.01 -13.04 15.49
C VAL A 136 -12.01 -13.71 16.88
N GLY A 137 -11.24 -13.19 17.83
CA GLY A 137 -11.22 -13.70 19.21
C GLY A 137 -12.58 -13.56 19.90
N ARG A 138 -13.26 -12.41 19.76
CA ARG A 138 -14.61 -12.20 20.30
C ARG A 138 -15.63 -13.16 19.70
N ILE A 139 -15.62 -13.31 18.38
CA ILE A 139 -16.50 -14.26 17.67
C ILE A 139 -16.23 -15.70 18.14
N THR A 140 -14.97 -16.07 18.29
CA THR A 140 -14.58 -17.40 18.79
C THR A 140 -15.17 -17.67 20.17
N ASN A 141 -15.08 -16.72 21.09
CA ASN A 141 -15.65 -16.84 22.44
C ASN A 141 -17.18 -16.98 22.40
N ILE A 142 -17.87 -16.17 21.60
CA ILE A 142 -19.33 -16.25 21.42
C ILE A 142 -19.73 -17.65 20.93
N LEU A 143 -19.01 -18.20 19.94
CA LEU A 143 -19.34 -19.49 19.33
C LEU A 143 -18.93 -20.71 20.18
N SER A 144 -18.01 -20.53 21.14
CA SER A 144 -17.48 -21.60 22.00
C SER A 144 -18.31 -21.85 23.26
N ASN A 145 -19.08 -20.86 23.71
CA ASN A 145 -19.91 -20.97 24.94
C ASN A 145 -20.99 -22.05 24.86
N ASP A 146 -21.25 -22.60 23.68
CA ASP A 146 -22.27 -23.63 23.40
C ASP A 146 -21.76 -25.09 23.52
N GLY A 147 -20.51 -25.32 23.93
CA GLY A 147 -19.96 -26.68 24.16
C GLY A 147 -19.77 -27.55 22.90
N ARG A 148 -19.91 -26.96 21.71
CA ARG A 148 -19.75 -27.63 20.42
C ARG A 148 -18.43 -27.21 19.74
N ASP A 149 -17.88 -28.04 18.86
CA ASP A 149 -16.55 -27.84 18.26
C ASP A 149 -16.45 -26.67 17.26
N VAL A 150 -15.70 -25.61 17.57
CA VAL A 150 -15.39 -24.48 16.64
C VAL A 150 -14.01 -24.60 15.98
N SER A 151 -13.35 -25.75 16.11
CA SER A 151 -11.93 -25.93 15.73
C SER A 151 -11.61 -25.46 14.32
N SER A 152 -12.46 -25.78 13.33
CA SER A 152 -12.25 -25.38 11.93
C SER A 152 -12.20 -23.87 11.74
N PHE A 153 -13.14 -23.13 12.34
CA PHE A 153 -13.14 -21.66 12.29
C PHE A 153 -11.88 -21.08 12.96
N VAL A 154 -11.50 -21.62 14.11
CA VAL A 154 -10.31 -21.18 14.85
C VAL A 154 -9.03 -21.43 14.05
N THR A 155 -8.89 -22.61 13.44
CA THR A 155 -7.72 -22.97 12.63
C THR A 155 -7.60 -22.08 11.39
N GLU A 156 -8.66 -21.95 10.59
CA GLU A 156 -8.65 -21.12 9.37
C GLU A 156 -8.43 -19.65 9.68
N SER A 157 -9.06 -19.14 10.75
CA SER A 157 -8.88 -17.75 11.16
C SER A 157 -7.47 -17.49 11.69
N SER A 158 -6.89 -18.42 12.45
CA SER A 158 -5.52 -18.28 12.96
C SER A 158 -4.50 -18.22 11.82
N GLN A 159 -4.65 -19.08 10.80
CA GLN A 159 -3.79 -19.06 9.63
C GLN A 159 -3.95 -17.74 8.84
N SER A 160 -5.19 -17.30 8.63
CA SER A 160 -5.49 -16.07 7.91
C SER A 160 -4.97 -14.82 8.65
N LEU A 161 -5.07 -14.79 9.98
CA LEU A 161 -4.52 -13.72 10.82
C LEU A 161 -2.99 -13.62 10.73
N LEU A 162 -2.29 -14.75 10.63
CA LEU A 162 -0.83 -14.76 10.46
C LEU A 162 -0.42 -14.17 9.10
N GLU A 163 -1.11 -14.56 8.04
CA GLU A 163 -0.89 -14.04 6.68
C GLU A 163 -1.26 -12.54 6.60
N LEU A 164 -2.33 -12.11 7.27
CA LEU A 164 -2.70 -10.69 7.41
C LEU A 164 -1.60 -9.90 8.11
N ALA A 165 -1.09 -10.39 9.25
CA ALA A 165 -0.02 -9.74 9.98
C ALA A 165 1.24 -9.60 9.12
N THR A 166 1.59 -10.64 8.37
CA THR A 166 2.74 -10.63 7.45
C THR A 166 2.55 -9.61 6.32
N GLY A 167 1.36 -9.57 5.70
CA GLY A 167 1.03 -8.60 4.67
C GLY A 167 1.08 -7.15 5.18
N VAL A 168 0.59 -6.91 6.40
CA VAL A 168 0.67 -5.60 7.06
C VAL A 168 2.11 -5.17 7.30
N GLU A 169 2.98 -6.06 7.77
CA GLU A 169 4.39 -5.71 7.99
C GLU A 169 5.13 -5.44 6.68
N GLU A 170 4.84 -6.19 5.61
CA GLU A 170 5.39 -5.90 4.29
C GLU A 170 4.92 -4.52 3.79
N CYS A 171 3.63 -4.21 3.97
CA CYS A 171 3.07 -2.91 3.62
C CYS A 171 3.74 -1.77 4.41
N ASN A 172 3.95 -1.95 5.72
CA ASN A 172 4.58 -0.95 6.58
C ASN A 172 6.04 -0.69 6.22
N ALA A 173 6.78 -1.74 5.84
CA ALA A 173 8.16 -1.59 5.39
C ALA A 173 8.24 -0.77 4.09
N ILE A 174 7.32 -0.99 3.16
CA ILE A 174 7.23 -0.22 1.92
C ILE A 174 6.85 1.23 2.20
N LEU A 175 5.90 1.46 3.11
CA LEU A 175 5.51 2.82 3.53
C LEU A 175 6.67 3.56 4.21
N GLU A 176 7.51 2.87 4.99
CA GLU A 176 8.70 3.51 5.59
C GLU A 176 9.73 3.87 4.54
N GLU A 177 10.02 2.96 3.60
CA GLU A 177 10.93 3.24 2.47
C GLU A 177 10.45 4.47 1.69
N HIS A 178 9.16 4.50 1.34
CA HIS A 178 8.53 5.60 0.64
C HIS A 178 8.62 6.93 1.40
N ARG A 179 8.43 6.87 2.73
CA ARG A 179 8.54 8.02 3.62
C ARG A 179 9.96 8.57 3.68
N GLU A 180 10.97 7.70 3.76
CA GLU A 180 12.38 8.10 3.75
C GLU A 180 12.80 8.69 2.39
N GLU A 181 12.33 8.11 1.28
CA GLU A 181 12.54 8.67 -0.06
C GLU A 181 11.97 10.08 -0.18
N PHE A 182 10.74 10.33 0.30
CA PHE A 182 10.18 11.67 0.28
C PHE A 182 10.87 12.66 1.23
N LYS A 183 11.41 12.20 2.37
CA LYS A 183 12.28 13.06 3.21
C LYS A 183 13.53 13.51 2.47
N MET A 184 14.10 12.66 1.60
CA MET A 184 15.24 13.05 0.77
C MET A 184 14.85 14.08 -0.29
N VAL A 185 13.68 13.90 -0.91
CA VAL A 185 13.10 14.85 -1.88
C VAL A 185 12.85 16.21 -1.22
N GLN A 186 12.24 16.25 -0.04
CA GLN A 186 11.93 17.49 0.68
C GLN A 186 13.19 18.25 1.14
N ARG A 187 14.31 17.54 1.37
CA ARG A 187 15.60 18.15 1.72
C ARG A 187 16.35 18.72 0.51
N GLN A 188 15.80 18.59 -0.70
CA GLN A 188 16.35 19.25 -1.87
C GLN A 188 16.37 20.76 -1.61
N SER A 189 17.53 21.37 -1.77
CA SER A 189 17.71 22.82 -1.67
C SER A 189 17.64 23.45 -3.05
N SER A 190 16.89 24.54 -3.20
CA SER A 190 16.88 25.39 -4.39
C SER A 190 18.11 26.31 -4.50
N ASP A 191 19.29 25.91 -4.00
CA ASP A 191 20.47 26.80 -3.97
C ASP A 191 21.10 26.94 -5.36
N GLU A 192 20.34 27.53 -6.29
CA GLU A 192 20.64 27.84 -7.68
C GLU A 192 21.83 28.80 -7.84
N LYS A 193 22.17 29.54 -6.78
CA LYS A 193 23.08 30.69 -6.85
C LYS A 193 24.55 30.30 -7.03
N SER A 194 24.91 29.05 -6.79
CA SER A 194 26.31 28.62 -6.83
C SER A 194 26.66 27.84 -8.10
N ASN A 195 25.70 27.14 -8.71
CA ASN A 195 25.83 26.43 -9.99
C ASN A 195 24.42 26.06 -10.50
N PRO A 196 23.97 26.46 -11.70
CA PRO A 196 22.67 26.05 -12.22
C PRO A 196 22.66 24.59 -12.70
N PRO A 197 21.51 23.89 -12.62
CA PRO A 197 21.38 22.53 -13.16
C PRO A 197 21.63 22.52 -14.67
N SER A 198 22.26 21.45 -15.16
CA SER A 198 22.45 21.27 -16.60
C SER A 198 21.14 20.92 -17.29
N GLU A 199 21.00 21.29 -18.57
CA GLU A 199 19.82 20.97 -19.38
C GLU A 199 19.57 19.45 -19.46
N GLU A 200 20.64 18.66 -19.49
CA GLU A 200 20.55 17.20 -19.49
C GLU A 200 20.00 16.67 -18.16
N GLU A 201 20.40 17.25 -17.03
CA GLU A 201 19.86 16.90 -15.72
C GLU A 201 18.36 17.25 -15.61
N ILE A 202 17.98 18.46 -16.05
CA ILE A 202 16.56 18.89 -16.10
C ILE A 202 15.75 17.87 -16.91
N ARG A 203 16.20 17.53 -18.13
CA ARG A 203 15.50 16.60 -19.01
C ARG A 203 15.33 15.22 -18.38
N VAL A 204 16.41 14.65 -17.83
CA VAL A 204 16.38 13.32 -17.21
C VAL A 204 15.44 13.30 -16.00
N VAL A 205 15.54 14.31 -15.14
CA VAL A 205 14.74 14.40 -13.92
C VAL A 205 13.25 14.60 -14.28
N GLN A 206 12.95 15.50 -15.23
CA GLN A 206 11.59 15.72 -15.72
C GLN A 206 10.97 14.44 -16.29
N GLU A 207 11.72 13.68 -17.09
CA GLU A 207 11.26 12.39 -17.63
C GLU A 207 10.91 11.40 -16.50
N LYS A 208 11.77 11.29 -15.48
CA LYS A 208 11.54 10.40 -14.34
C LYS A 208 10.33 10.80 -13.51
N TRP A 209 10.14 12.10 -13.28
CA TRP A 209 8.99 12.61 -12.54
C TRP A 209 7.68 12.48 -13.32
N ARG A 210 7.67 12.68 -14.65
CA ARG A 210 6.50 12.37 -15.50
C ARG A 210 6.15 10.89 -15.50
N ALA A 211 7.16 10.01 -15.59
CA ALA A 211 6.92 8.59 -15.48
C ALA A 211 6.36 8.19 -14.10
N PHE A 212 6.85 8.85 -13.03
CA PHE A 212 6.34 8.67 -11.67
C PHE A 212 4.90 9.18 -11.50
N GLU A 213 4.58 10.36 -12.06
CA GLU A 213 3.22 10.92 -12.09
C GLU A 213 2.23 9.93 -12.73
N GLY A 214 2.57 9.37 -13.90
CA GLY A 214 1.69 8.44 -14.62
C GLY A 214 1.42 7.12 -13.89
N ILE A 215 2.34 6.61 -13.07
CA ILE A 215 2.12 5.37 -12.29
C ILE A 215 1.47 5.61 -10.92
N THR A 216 1.48 6.86 -10.46
CA THR A 216 0.84 7.30 -9.22
C THR A 216 -0.54 7.90 -9.47
N ASP A 217 -0.95 7.93 -10.74
CA ASP A 217 -2.26 8.39 -11.17
C ASP A 217 -3.38 7.79 -10.30
N PRO A 218 -4.32 8.60 -9.79
CA PRO A 218 -5.38 8.14 -8.90
C PRO A 218 -6.24 7.00 -9.49
N ASP A 219 -6.36 6.94 -10.81
CA ASP A 219 -7.15 5.95 -11.54
C ASP A 219 -6.32 4.72 -11.98
N ALA A 220 -5.00 4.71 -11.73
CA ALA A 220 -4.13 3.58 -12.05
C ALA A 220 -4.51 2.29 -11.30
N TYR A 221 -5.26 2.39 -10.20
CA TYR A 221 -5.61 1.27 -9.34
C TYR A 221 -7.10 1.27 -8.98
N ARG A 222 -7.69 0.08 -8.85
CA ARG A 222 -9.13 -0.07 -8.56
C ARG A 222 -9.42 0.03 -7.05
N TRP A 223 -9.01 1.11 -6.40
CA TRP A 223 -9.18 1.32 -4.95
C TRP A 223 -10.65 1.29 -4.52
N GLN A 224 -11.55 1.88 -5.31
CA GLN A 224 -12.99 1.83 -5.03
C GLN A 224 -13.55 0.40 -5.10
N ALA A 225 -13.07 -0.42 -6.03
CA ALA A 225 -13.45 -1.83 -6.07
C ALA A 225 -12.92 -2.56 -4.84
N LEU A 226 -11.66 -2.34 -4.48
CA LEU A 226 -11.04 -2.98 -3.31
C LEU A 226 -11.82 -2.67 -2.04
N ARG A 227 -12.19 -1.42 -1.83
CA ARG A 227 -12.98 -0.99 -0.67
C ARG A 227 -14.35 -1.66 -0.63
N ARG A 228 -15.03 -1.79 -1.77
CA ARG A 228 -16.31 -2.53 -1.84
C ARG A 228 -16.13 -3.99 -1.48
N GLU A 229 -15.12 -4.65 -2.05
CA GLU A 229 -14.81 -6.05 -1.74
C GLU A 229 -14.40 -6.26 -0.27
N MET A 230 -13.69 -5.30 0.32
CA MET A 230 -13.31 -5.32 1.74
C MET A 230 -14.50 -5.16 2.69
N ARG A 231 -15.54 -4.44 2.25
CA ARG A 231 -16.78 -4.26 3.03
C ARG A 231 -17.60 -5.55 3.10
N GLY A 232 -17.47 -6.42 2.10
CA GLY A 232 -18.31 -7.60 1.96
C GLY A 232 -19.72 -7.26 1.44
N PRO A 233 -20.57 -8.28 1.24
CA PRO A 233 -21.95 -8.07 0.82
C PRO A 233 -22.70 -7.22 1.85
N GLU A 234 -23.42 -6.19 1.40
CA GLU A 234 -24.38 -5.50 2.26
C GLU A 234 -25.50 -6.49 2.60
N ASP A 235 -25.83 -6.61 3.88
CA ASP A 235 -26.94 -7.40 4.40
C ASP A 235 -28.29 -6.72 4.06
N SER A 236 -28.43 -6.18 2.85
CA SER A 236 -29.71 -5.76 2.29
C SER A 236 -30.43 -7.03 1.87
N GLY A 237 -31.57 -7.31 2.48
CA GLY A 237 -32.41 -8.48 2.18
C GLY A 237 -33.06 -8.47 0.79
N GLU A 238 -32.38 -7.94 -0.23
CA GLU A 238 -32.82 -7.91 -1.62
C GLU A 238 -31.96 -8.82 -2.50
N PRO A 239 -32.55 -9.45 -3.53
CA PRO A 239 -31.82 -10.38 -4.37
C PRO A 239 -30.77 -9.63 -5.20
N VAL A 240 -29.54 -10.14 -5.17
CA VAL A 240 -28.41 -9.65 -5.96
C VAL A 240 -28.73 -9.76 -7.46
N THR A 241 -29.06 -8.65 -8.10
CA THR A 241 -28.99 -8.52 -9.56
C THR A 241 -27.56 -8.20 -9.97
N THR A 242 -26.86 -9.22 -10.46
CA THR A 242 -25.53 -9.11 -11.07
C THR A 242 -25.60 -8.27 -12.35
N SER A 243 -25.09 -7.03 -12.30
CA SER A 243 -24.77 -6.23 -13.48
C SER A 243 -23.26 -6.19 -13.69
N TYR A 244 -22.74 -7.16 -14.44
CA TYR A 244 -21.38 -7.12 -14.96
C TYR A 244 -21.32 -6.18 -16.17
N ASN A 245 -20.87 -4.95 -15.97
CA ASN A 245 -20.31 -4.11 -17.03
C ASN A 245 -19.19 -3.27 -16.42
N SER A 246 -17.99 -3.84 -16.33
CA SER A 246 -16.78 -3.12 -15.96
C SER A 246 -15.83 -3.10 -17.15
N THR A 247 -15.85 -2.01 -17.90
CA THR A 247 -14.78 -1.67 -18.86
C THR A 247 -13.47 -1.62 -18.07
N SER A 248 -12.56 -2.54 -18.36
CA SER A 248 -11.30 -2.67 -17.61
C SER A 248 -10.26 -1.68 -18.13
N PRO A 249 -9.64 -0.84 -17.29
CA PRO A 249 -8.37 -0.23 -17.62
C PRO A 249 -7.31 -1.33 -17.76
N THR A 250 -6.52 -1.28 -18.83
CA THR A 250 -5.39 -2.19 -19.02
C THR A 250 -4.33 -1.87 -17.97
N MET A 251 -4.23 -2.72 -16.92
CA MET A 251 -3.11 -2.67 -15.97
C MET A 251 -1.78 -2.74 -16.75
N PRO A 252 -0.73 -2.03 -16.33
CA PRO A 252 0.60 -2.21 -16.89
C PRO A 252 0.99 -3.69 -16.84
N THR A 253 1.25 -4.28 -17.99
CA THR A 253 1.50 -5.71 -18.14
C THR A 253 2.72 -6.15 -17.33
N TYR A 254 2.50 -6.76 -16.16
CA TYR A 254 3.54 -7.46 -15.42
C TYR A 254 3.68 -8.88 -15.96
N ASN A 255 4.91 -9.24 -16.35
CA ASN A 255 5.25 -10.56 -16.85
C ASN A 255 5.24 -11.59 -15.69
N PRO A 256 4.32 -12.57 -15.68
CA PRO A 256 4.16 -13.52 -14.57
C PRO A 256 5.32 -14.52 -14.44
N LYS A 257 6.32 -14.48 -15.34
CA LYS A 257 7.50 -15.35 -15.28
C LYS A 257 8.53 -14.97 -14.22
N ASN A 258 8.35 -13.86 -13.51
CA ASN A 258 9.20 -13.47 -12.38
C ASN A 258 8.45 -13.66 -11.06
N ARG A 259 8.18 -14.92 -10.66
CA ARG A 259 7.87 -15.23 -9.26
C ARG A 259 9.08 -14.89 -8.39
N ARG A 260 9.26 -13.61 -8.07
CA ARG A 260 10.23 -13.18 -7.06
C ARG A 260 9.75 -13.72 -5.73
N ILE A 261 10.61 -14.54 -5.15
CA ILE A 261 10.56 -15.00 -3.76
C ILE A 261 10.18 -13.79 -2.88
N PRO A 262 9.13 -13.89 -2.04
CA PRO A 262 8.76 -12.83 -1.10
C PRO A 262 9.99 -12.34 -0.34
N LEU A 263 10.13 -11.03 -0.15
CA LEU A 263 11.30 -10.42 0.49
C LEU A 263 11.63 -11.09 1.83
N TRP A 264 10.61 -11.51 2.59
CA TRP A 264 10.81 -12.24 3.85
C TRP A 264 11.50 -13.61 3.67
N LYS A 265 11.23 -14.37 2.59
CA LYS A 265 12.00 -15.60 2.31
C LYS A 265 13.48 -15.29 2.07
N LYS A 266 13.88 -14.09 1.63
CA LYS A 266 15.31 -13.71 1.55
C LYS A 266 15.90 -13.32 2.91
N PHE A 267 15.09 -12.77 3.82
CA PHE A 267 15.55 -12.40 5.16
C PHE A 267 15.64 -13.61 6.11
N PHE A 268 14.69 -14.53 6.09
CA PHE A 268 14.69 -15.68 7.02
C PHE A 268 15.81 -16.70 6.76
N TYR A 269 16.25 -16.92 5.52
CA TYR A 269 17.42 -17.79 5.26
C TYR A 269 18.76 -17.15 5.65
N ARG A 270 18.84 -15.81 5.71
CA ARG A 270 20.06 -15.11 6.12
C ARG A 270 20.21 -15.07 7.65
N THR A 271 19.10 -14.91 8.37
CA THR A 271 19.10 -14.89 9.84
C THR A 271 19.27 -16.28 10.46
N ILE A 272 18.68 -17.33 9.86
CA ILE A 272 18.89 -18.72 10.35
C ILE A 272 20.33 -19.19 10.07
N SER A 273 20.94 -18.80 8.94
CA SER A 273 22.33 -19.17 8.65
C SER A 273 23.34 -18.52 9.60
N TYR A 274 23.07 -17.32 10.12
CA TYR A 274 23.93 -16.67 11.12
C TYR A 274 23.74 -17.25 12.53
N ILE A 275 22.50 -17.55 12.93
CA ILE A 275 22.20 -18.08 14.27
C ILE A 275 22.65 -19.55 14.43
N LEU A 276 22.73 -20.34 13.34
CA LEU A 276 23.28 -21.70 13.39
C LEU A 276 24.82 -21.75 13.36
N LEU A 277 25.49 -20.73 12.81
CA LEU A 277 26.96 -20.64 12.81
C LEU A 277 27.53 -20.14 14.15
N GLU A 278 26.80 -19.30 14.89
CA GLU A 278 27.19 -18.86 16.25
C GLU A 278 26.98 -19.91 17.34
N LYS A 279 26.38 -21.07 17.04
CA LYS A 279 26.23 -22.19 17.99
C LYS A 279 27.13 -23.39 17.69
N LEU A 280 28.07 -23.26 16.75
CA LEU A 280 29.03 -24.32 16.36
C LEU A 280 30.49 -23.85 16.31
N CYS A 281 30.84 -22.76 17.01
CA CYS A 281 32.21 -22.38 17.31
C CYS A 281 32.38 -22.20 18.82
#